data_AF-J2SBR8-F1
#
_entry.id   AF-J2SBR8-F1
#
_cell.length_a   1.000
_cell.length_b   1.000
_cell.length_c   1.000
_cell.angle_alpha   90.00
_cell.angle_beta   90.00
_cell.angle_gamma   90.00
#
_symmetry.space_group_name_H-M   'P 1'
#
loop_
_entity.id
_entity.type
_entity.pdbx_description
1 polymer ?
#
loop_
_entity_poly.entity_id
_entity_poly.type
_entity_poly.pdbx_seq_one_letter_code
_entity_poly.pdbx_strand_id
1 'polypeptide(L)'
;MKALEKSAYRHYEVSGIFNQIIISRLAGYEGRKKQQLKSFLQDIQQAGCVSGMIGEFIYHSDCKAFYIKHLDDLENIKKELEDSFGEPIVNRYESPHYTFMCWLSFEEYCYSIYTNVFEN
;
A
#
# COMPACT_ATOMS: atom_id res chain seq x y z
N MET A 1 -15.30 -3.14 0.44
CA MET A 1 -15.73 -2.49 -0.82
C MET A 1 -15.24 -3.37 -1.97
N LYS A 2 -16.11 -3.82 -2.88
CA LYS A 2 -15.75 -4.82 -3.91
C LYS A 2 -14.53 -4.46 -4.78
N ALA A 3 -14.27 -3.17 -4.98
CA ALA A 3 -13.10 -2.70 -5.74
C ALA A 3 -11.76 -3.12 -5.09
N LEU A 4 -11.70 -3.20 -3.76
CA LEU A 4 -10.48 -3.57 -3.05
C LEU A 4 -10.11 -5.05 -3.22
N GLU A 5 -11.10 -5.91 -3.53
CA GLU A 5 -10.91 -7.33 -3.81
C GLU A 5 -10.23 -7.57 -5.17
N LYS A 6 -9.94 -6.51 -5.93
CA LYS A 6 -9.26 -6.59 -7.23
C LYS A 6 -7.73 -6.50 -7.12
N SER A 7 -7.17 -6.33 -5.92
CA SER A 7 -5.73 -6.44 -5.73
C SER A 7 -5.22 -7.86 -6.04
N ALA A 8 -4.03 -7.96 -6.63
CA ALA A 8 -3.28 -9.22 -6.78
C ALA A 8 -2.90 -9.81 -5.41
N TYR A 9 -2.61 -8.94 -4.45
CA TYR A 9 -2.12 -9.29 -3.11
C TYR A 9 -3.24 -9.50 -2.09
N ARG A 10 -4.51 -9.61 -2.52
CA ARG A 10 -5.69 -9.80 -1.63
C ARG A 10 -5.64 -11.06 -0.77
N HIS A 11 -4.74 -11.99 -1.10
CA HIS A 11 -4.60 -13.28 -0.44
C HIS A 11 -3.74 -13.20 0.84
N TYR A 12 -2.94 -12.13 0.99
CA TYR A 12 -2.21 -11.86 2.23
C TYR A 12 -3.12 -11.35 3.34
N GLU A 13 -2.84 -11.68 4.59
CA GLU A 13 -3.62 -11.23 5.74
C GLU A 13 -3.51 -9.70 5.92
N VAL A 14 -2.33 -9.14 5.65
CA VAL A 14 -2.05 -7.70 5.72
C VAL A 14 -2.96 -6.87 4.81
N SER A 15 -3.48 -7.45 3.73
CA SER A 15 -4.41 -6.79 2.80
C SER A 15 -5.69 -6.32 3.50
N GLY A 16 -6.15 -7.05 4.53
CA GLY A 16 -7.30 -6.67 5.34
C GLY A 16 -7.07 -5.35 6.07
N ILE A 17 -5.85 -5.12 6.56
CA ILE A 17 -5.47 -3.89 7.26
C ILE A 17 -5.27 -2.76 6.25
N PHE A 18 -4.64 -3.02 5.11
CA PHE A 18 -4.54 -2.05 4.02
C PHE A 18 -5.91 -1.55 3.58
N ASN A 19 -6.90 -2.44 3.48
CA ASN A 19 -8.27 -2.06 3.17
C ASN A 19 -8.88 -1.12 4.21
N GLN A 20 -8.60 -1.33 5.49
CA GLN A 20 -9.07 -0.45 6.57
C GLN A 20 -8.42 0.94 6.46
N ILE A 21 -7.11 0.99 6.20
CA ILE A 21 -6.37 2.26 5.99
C ILE A 21 -6.94 3.01 4.79
N ILE A 22 -7.16 2.35 3.65
CA ILE A 22 -7.75 2.99 2.48
C ILE A 22 -9.13 3.55 2.81
N ILE A 23 -10.00 2.73 3.43
CA ILE A 23 -11.37 3.12 3.77
C ILE A 23 -11.42 4.30 4.73
N SER A 24 -10.53 4.36 5.74
CA SER A 24 -10.48 5.48 6.69
C SER A 24 -10.11 6.79 5.99
N ARG A 25 -9.25 6.73 4.97
CA ARG A 25 -8.78 7.91 4.21
C ARG A 25 -9.79 8.40 3.17
N LEU A 26 -10.67 7.53 2.64
CA LEU A 26 -11.67 7.93 1.64
C LEU A 26 -12.62 9.04 2.13
N ALA A 27 -12.83 9.17 3.44
CA ALA A 27 -13.65 10.23 4.02
C ALA A 27 -13.10 11.65 3.75
N GLY A 28 -11.80 11.78 3.46
CA GLY A 28 -11.16 13.05 3.11
C GLY A 28 -11.31 13.46 1.64
N TYR A 29 -11.92 12.62 0.80
CA TYR A 29 -12.08 12.86 -0.63
C TYR A 29 -13.53 13.17 -0.99
N GLU A 30 -13.73 13.99 -2.03
CA GLU A 30 -15.06 14.36 -2.49
C GLU A 30 -15.66 13.33 -3.47
N GLY A 31 -16.99 13.33 -3.57
CA GLY A 31 -17.74 12.52 -4.54
C GLY A 31 -18.18 11.14 -4.04
N ARG A 32 -18.56 10.27 -4.98
CA ARG A 32 -19.01 8.90 -4.66
C ARG A 32 -17.82 8.03 -4.27
N LYS A 33 -18.05 6.94 -3.52
CA LYS A 33 -17.01 5.99 -3.08
C LYS A 33 -16.00 5.57 -4.16
N LYS A 34 -16.46 5.35 -5.40
CA LYS A 34 -15.56 5.00 -6.52
C LYS A 34 -14.67 6.17 -6.97
N GLN A 35 -15.19 7.40 -6.95
CA GLN A 35 -14.42 8.61 -7.24
C GLN A 35 -13.43 8.90 -6.12
N GLN A 36 -13.86 8.82 -4.87
CA GLN A 36 -13.00 8.95 -3.69
C GLN A 36 -11.83 7.96 -3.74
N LEU A 37 -12.12 6.68 -4.04
CA LEU A 37 -11.08 5.66 -4.21
C LEU A 37 -10.12 6.03 -5.32
N LYS A 38 -10.63 6.45 -6.49
CA LYS A 38 -9.78 6.82 -7.61
C LYS A 38 -8.83 7.97 -7.23
N SER A 39 -9.36 9.04 -6.62
CA SER A 39 -8.57 10.19 -6.20
C SER A 39 -7.52 9.82 -5.17
N PHE A 40 -7.88 9.05 -4.14
CA PHE A 40 -6.91 8.54 -3.17
C PHE A 40 -5.79 7.72 -3.82
N LEU A 41 -6.14 6.80 -4.73
CA LEU A 41 -5.17 5.97 -5.42
C LEU A 41 -4.27 6.79 -6.36
N GLN A 42 -4.75 7.90 -6.92
CA GLN A 42 -3.92 8.80 -7.72
C GLN A 42 -2.94 9.60 -6.86
N ASP A 43 -3.41 10.09 -5.71
CA ASP A 43 -2.57 10.84 -4.77
C ASP A 43 -1.44 9.97 -4.22
N ILE A 44 -1.71 8.72 -3.83
CA ILE A 44 -0.67 7.81 -3.32
C ILE A 44 0.36 7.46 -4.39
N GLN A 45 -0.05 7.36 -5.65
CA GLN A 45 0.89 7.13 -6.77
C GLN A 45 1.72 8.37 -7.08
N GLN A 46 1.18 9.57 -6.89
CA GLN A 46 1.90 10.82 -7.17
C GLN A 46 2.84 11.22 -6.03
N ALA A 47 2.41 11.06 -4.78
CA ALA A 47 3.12 11.55 -3.60
C ALA A 47 3.84 10.45 -2.81
N GLY A 48 3.36 9.20 -2.88
CA GLY A 48 3.85 8.09 -2.08
C GLY A 48 3.55 8.22 -0.58
N CYS A 49 3.81 7.15 0.16
CA CYS A 49 3.78 7.13 1.62
C CYS A 49 4.80 8.11 2.22
N VAL A 50 5.91 8.38 1.53
CA VAL A 50 6.97 9.31 1.96
C VAL A 50 6.44 10.74 2.18
N SER A 51 5.37 11.13 1.51
CA SER A 51 4.71 12.45 1.69
C SER A 51 4.05 12.63 3.06
N GLY A 52 3.88 11.55 3.82
CA GLY A 52 3.15 11.57 5.08
C GLY A 52 1.63 11.55 4.93
N MET A 53 1.10 11.18 3.76
CA MET A 53 -0.35 11.03 3.59
C MET A 53 -0.94 9.85 4.37
N ILE A 54 -0.13 8.84 4.69
CA ILE A 54 -0.53 7.67 5.49
C ILE A 54 0.08 7.79 6.89
N GLY A 55 -0.62 8.49 7.79
CA GLY A 55 -0.18 8.75 9.16
C GLY A 55 0.20 7.50 9.97
N GLU A 56 -0.49 6.39 9.71
CA GLU A 56 -0.25 5.09 10.33
C GLU A 56 1.14 4.52 10.02
N PHE A 57 1.74 4.91 8.90
CA PHE A 57 3.11 4.50 8.51
C PHE A 57 4.18 5.56 8.81
N ILE A 58 3.82 6.66 9.49
CA ILE A 58 4.75 7.74 9.89
C ILE A 58 5.25 7.54 11.32
N TYR A 59 4.43 7.01 12.24
CA TYR A 59 4.85 6.82 13.63
C TYR A 59 5.75 5.59 13.78
N HIS A 60 7.04 5.82 14.06
CA HIS A 60 8.10 4.81 14.03
C HIS A 60 7.90 3.61 14.98
N SER A 61 7.23 3.79 16.12
CA SER A 61 6.95 2.67 17.05
C SER A 61 5.92 1.70 16.50
N ASP A 62 4.87 2.24 15.91
CA ASP A 62 3.70 1.47 15.46
C ASP A 62 4.00 0.82 14.11
N CYS A 63 4.76 1.50 13.26
CA CYS A 63 5.25 0.96 12.00
C CYS A 63 6.20 -0.24 12.21
N LYS A 64 7.08 -0.17 13.20
CA LYS A 64 7.96 -1.31 13.54
C LYS A 64 7.17 -2.49 14.08
N ALA A 65 6.19 -2.26 14.97
CA ALA A 65 5.34 -3.31 15.50
C ALA A 65 4.48 -3.95 14.40
N PHE A 66 3.95 -3.13 13.49
CA PHE A 66 3.20 -3.60 12.32
C PHE A 66 4.07 -4.47 11.41
N TYR A 67 5.29 -4.01 11.09
CA TYR A 67 6.23 -4.79 10.28
C TYR A 67 6.56 -6.14 10.92
N ILE A 68 6.88 -6.18 12.22
CA ILE A 68 7.18 -7.45 12.91
C ILE A 68 5.97 -8.38 12.87
N LYS A 69 4.75 -7.84 13.05
CA LYS A 69 3.52 -8.63 13.07
C LYS A 69 3.17 -9.21 11.69
N HIS A 70 3.47 -8.49 10.62
CA HIS A 70 3.13 -8.85 9.24
C HIS A 70 4.37 -9.10 8.37
N LEU A 71 5.47 -9.52 9.00
CA LEU A 71 6.79 -9.65 8.37
C LEU A 71 6.71 -10.48 7.09
N ASP A 72 6.18 -11.69 7.21
CA ASP A 72 6.14 -12.67 6.11
C ASP A 72 5.32 -12.13 4.94
N ASP A 73 4.16 -11.52 5.21
CA ASP A 73 3.31 -10.93 4.18
C ASP A 73 4.03 -9.83 3.42
N LEU A 74 4.67 -8.89 4.13
CA LEU A 74 5.35 -7.74 3.52
C LEU A 74 6.58 -8.16 2.71
N GLU A 75 7.39 -9.08 3.24
CA GLU A 75 8.56 -9.61 2.53
C GLU A 75 8.15 -10.44 1.30
N ASN A 76 7.06 -11.21 1.39
CA ASN A 76 6.57 -11.97 0.24
C ASN A 76 5.95 -11.07 -0.84
N ILE A 77 5.25 -9.98 -0.48
CA ILE A 77 4.79 -8.98 -1.46
C ILE A 77 5.98 -8.39 -2.22
N LYS A 78 7.04 -7.98 -1.51
CA LYS A 78 8.27 -7.48 -2.16
C LYS A 78 8.87 -8.53 -3.09
N LYS A 79 8.95 -9.79 -2.65
CA LYS A 79 9.49 -10.89 -3.45
C LYS A 79 8.68 -11.11 -4.73
N GLU A 80 7.36 -11.14 -4.65
CA GLU A 80 6.49 -11.26 -5.83
C GLU A 80 6.70 -10.10 -6.81
N LEU A 81 6.90 -8.90 -6.28
CA LEU A 81 7.17 -7.70 -7.08
C LEU A 81 8.55 -7.79 -7.76
N GLU A 82 9.59 -8.19 -7.04
CA GLU A 82 10.93 -8.45 -7.58
C GLU A 82 10.93 -9.56 -8.64
N ASP A 83 10.22 -10.66 -8.39
CA ASP A 83 10.06 -11.76 -9.33
C ASP A 83 9.35 -11.30 -10.62
N SER A 84 8.40 -10.36 -10.49
CA SER A 84 7.67 -9.78 -11.63
C SER A 84 8.52 -8.78 -12.44
N PHE A 85 9.35 -7.97 -11.78
CA PHE A 85 10.27 -7.05 -12.46
C PHE A 85 11.54 -7.73 -12.99
N GLY A 86 11.91 -8.88 -12.42
CA GLY A 86 13.17 -9.57 -12.73
C GLY A 86 14.41 -8.89 -12.15
N GLU A 87 14.25 -7.91 -11.26
CA GLU A 87 15.34 -7.19 -10.60
C GLU A 87 15.04 -6.88 -9.12
N PRO A 88 16.07 -6.78 -8.27
CA PRO A 88 15.88 -6.41 -6.87
C PRO A 88 15.42 -4.96 -6.68
N ILE A 89 14.51 -4.74 -5.73
CA ILE A 89 14.03 -3.40 -5.37
C ILE A 89 14.95 -2.82 -4.31
N VAL A 90 15.53 -1.66 -4.64
CA VAL A 90 16.48 -0.96 -3.78
C VAL A 90 15.78 0.09 -2.93
N ASN A 91 16.08 0.12 -1.63
CA ASN A 91 15.64 1.18 -0.72
C ASN A 91 16.45 2.47 -0.98
N ARG A 92 15.96 3.30 -1.91
CA ARG A 92 16.65 4.52 -2.39
C ARG A 92 16.73 5.64 -1.35
N TYR A 93 15.85 5.64 -0.37
CA TYR A 93 15.75 6.69 0.64
C TYR A 93 16.51 6.34 1.94
N GLU A 94 17.25 5.23 1.95
CA GLU A 94 17.98 4.71 3.13
C GLU A 94 17.11 4.68 4.39
N SER A 95 15.80 4.52 4.20
CA SER A 95 14.85 4.49 5.31
C SER A 95 15.05 3.22 6.12
N PRO A 96 14.68 3.19 7.41
CA PRO A 96 14.70 1.95 8.18
C PRO A 96 13.95 0.84 7.42
N HIS A 97 14.51 -0.37 7.38
CA HIS A 97 13.97 -1.48 6.56
C HIS A 97 12.48 -1.69 6.78
N TYR A 98 12.02 -1.69 8.03
CA TYR A 98 10.60 -1.82 8.36
C TYR A 98 9.72 -0.72 7.74
N THR A 99 10.20 0.53 7.69
CA THR A 99 9.47 1.64 7.09
C THR A 99 9.40 1.45 5.58
N PHE A 100 10.54 1.13 4.96
CA PHE A 100 10.61 0.87 3.53
C PHE A 100 9.67 -0.27 3.11
N MET A 101 9.66 -1.38 3.84
CA MET A 101 8.81 -2.54 3.54
C MET A 101 7.32 -2.21 3.66
N CYS A 102 6.92 -1.46 4.69
CA CYS A 102 5.54 -1.02 4.85
C CYS A 102 5.09 -0.11 3.70
N TRP A 103 5.91 0.87 3.33
CA TRP A 103 5.60 1.81 2.25
C TRP A 103 5.53 1.09 0.91
N LEU A 104 6.56 0.32 0.56
CA LEU A 104 6.61 -0.43 -0.69
C LEU A 104 5.39 -1.34 -0.85
N SER A 105 5.09 -2.14 0.18
CA SER A 105 3.98 -3.11 0.11
C SER A 105 2.62 -2.41 0.01
N PHE A 106 2.44 -1.28 0.70
CA PHE A 106 1.18 -0.54 0.66
C PHE A 106 0.98 0.21 -0.66
N GLU A 107 2.03 0.85 -1.17
CA GLU A 107 2.02 1.55 -2.46
C GLU A 107 1.75 0.57 -3.60
N GLU A 108 2.44 -0.57 -3.62
CA GLU A 108 2.22 -1.63 -4.60
C GLU A 108 0.80 -2.21 -4.51
N TYR A 109 0.29 -2.42 -3.29
CA TYR A 109 -1.09 -2.84 -3.08
C TYR A 109 -2.10 -1.85 -3.69
N CYS A 110 -1.87 -0.55 -3.50
CA CYS A 110 -2.70 0.51 -4.05
C CYS A 110 -2.60 0.57 -5.58
N TYR A 111 -1.39 0.45 -6.12
CA TYR A 111 -1.13 0.40 -7.56
C TYR A 111 -1.89 -0.77 -8.21
N SER A 112 -1.77 -1.97 -7.64
CA SER A 112 -2.50 -3.16 -8.11
C SER A 112 -4.01 -2.96 -8.13
N ILE A 113 -4.61 -2.29 -7.13
CA ILE A 113 -6.04 -1.95 -7.15
C ILE A 113 -6.33 -0.95 -8.26
N TYR A 114 -5.52 0.09 -8.41
CA TYR A 114 -5.75 1.13 -9.40
C TYR A 114 -5.79 0.54 -10.81
N THR A 115 -4.76 -0.19 -11.19
CA THR A 115 -4.66 -0.82 -12.51
C THR A 115 -5.82 -1.78 -12.74
N ASN A 116 -6.14 -2.66 -11.77
CA ASN A 116 -7.20 -3.65 -11.95
C ASN A 116 -8.64 -3.08 -11.92
N VAL A 117 -8.85 -1.84 -11.47
CA VAL A 117 -10.19 -1.23 -11.34
C VAL A 117 -10.43 -0.09 -12.32
N PHE A 118 -9.38 0.62 -12.74
CA PHE A 118 -9.47 1.86 -13.51
C PHE A 118 -8.69 1.84 -14.82
N GLU A 119 -7.71 0.96 -15.00
CA GLU A 119 -6.92 0.85 -16.24
C GLU A 119 -7.20 -0.44 -17.04
N ASN A 120 -7.75 -1.47 -16.38
CA ASN A 120 -8.27 -2.69 -17.00
C ASN A 120 -9.70 -2.56 -17.53
#